data_AF-A0A2H3IW05-F1
#
_entry.id   AF-A0A2H3IW05-F1
#
_cell.length_a   1.000
_cell.length_b   1.000
_cell.length_c   1.000
_cell.angle_alpha   90.00
_cell.angle_beta   90.00
_cell.angle_gamma   90.00
#
_symmetry.space_group_name_H-M   'P 1'
#
loop_
_entity.id
_entity.type
_entity.pdbx_description
1 polymer ?
#
loop_
_entity_poly.entity_id
_entity_poly.type
_entity_poly.pdbx_seq_one_letter_code
_entity_poly.pdbx_strand_id
1 'polypeptide(L)'
;MEITDDTFLGEVIRPCLRSSRLDIALPAFHKILQHEAHRIMHYESHKQMHYESHKQMHHDCKGTNLIWDKVEQDAESIVAIGNMSVDMFTKICDAQKGVMMPEEDKDLLLRICEYLNSLLDATPRTQPEGTFLPAPNTAAAYASYVRQGRRFLADFVGTKRSALEAGQAAGAAAQDDGGEDVDYDELVRAFEGAPNRYSAMALELFLVEKCVNQNLGRSTGDGIHAGFKTYWEMMADDRYRGPYKYNEVKNEVRGNPADSAQVQDIVHAIRNKSRATEKARSRAGAMLIEDMRKMMLWSERTCRAEWLDKEIADLGTLTMMTRDFLMRAFMSSGFVLWTRISELCRLQRKHYAADCEGRAPYYIPHDTVRLENRKGWTREGARSHIGNLYPQTKTAEIDMYTHLRRWIQFLETVLLRRPLRPEEFIFPAISVNSTVQTHKCTNHETIQKYLDEFAAAAGVGKEYSMHCFQSGGVNIGSHTALSASDGHSRRYGGGVAGRSEDVETLIR
;
A
#
# COMPACT_ATOMS: atom_id res chain seq x y z
N MET A 1 -1.79 13.46 -16.71
CA MET A 1 -1.82 14.23 -15.47
C MET A 1 -3.28 14.32 -15.10
N GLU A 2 -3.74 13.43 -14.23
CA GLU A 2 -5.12 13.43 -13.74
C GLU A 2 -5.20 14.55 -12.71
N ILE A 3 -5.90 15.64 -13.06
CA ILE A 3 -6.23 16.71 -12.11
C ILE A 3 -7.35 16.13 -11.25
N THR A 4 -7.08 15.93 -9.95
CA THR A 4 -8.13 15.64 -8.97
C THR A 4 -9.02 16.86 -8.82
N ASP A 5 -10.34 16.66 -8.69
CA ASP A 5 -11.38 17.70 -8.72
C ASP A 5 -11.06 18.91 -7.83
N ASP A 6 -10.42 18.69 -6.68
CA ASP A 6 -10.11 19.73 -5.69
C ASP A 6 -8.98 20.71 -6.11
N THR A 7 -8.04 20.25 -6.93
CA THR A 7 -6.95 21.12 -7.46
C THR A 7 -7.41 22.00 -8.62
N PHE A 8 -8.51 21.65 -9.27
CA PHE A 8 -9.05 22.38 -10.42
C PHE A 8 -9.55 23.79 -10.05
N LEU A 9 -10.18 23.93 -8.87
CA LEU A 9 -10.65 25.22 -8.36
C LEU A 9 -9.50 26.20 -8.14
N GLY A 10 -8.42 25.73 -7.52
CA GLY A 10 -7.25 26.54 -7.19
C GLY A 10 -6.36 26.87 -8.39
N GLU A 11 -6.09 25.88 -9.25
CA GLU A 11 -5.08 26.01 -10.32
C GLU A 11 -5.65 26.50 -11.66
N VAL A 12 -6.94 26.27 -11.92
CA VAL A 12 -7.55 26.60 -13.22
C VAL A 12 -8.61 27.69 -13.08
N ILE A 13 -9.59 27.50 -12.18
CA ILE A 13 -10.73 28.41 -12.07
C ILE A 13 -10.32 29.75 -11.46
N ARG A 14 -9.59 29.75 -10.34
CA ARG A 14 -9.16 30.98 -9.65
C ARG A 14 -8.35 31.92 -10.57
N PRO A 15 -7.32 31.46 -11.32
CA PRO A 15 -6.63 32.33 -12.28
C PRO A 15 -7.55 32.90 -13.37
N CYS A 16 -8.48 32.10 -13.89
CA CYS A 16 -9.44 32.56 -14.90
C CYS A 16 -10.37 33.66 -14.36
N LEU A 17 -10.87 33.51 -13.13
CA LEU A 17 -11.70 34.54 -12.48
C LEU A 17 -10.91 35.82 -12.22
N ARG A 18 -9.63 35.71 -11.85
CA ARG A 18 -8.74 36.87 -11.65
C ARG A 18 -8.47 37.64 -12.94
N SER A 19 -8.21 36.97 -14.06
CA SER A 19 -7.87 37.61 -15.33
C SER A 19 -9.08 38.13 -16.12
N SER A 20 -10.28 37.62 -15.85
CA SER A 20 -11.51 38.00 -16.58
C SER A 20 -12.04 39.39 -16.20
N ARG A 21 -12.93 39.99 -16.97
CA ARG A 21 -13.61 41.25 -16.56
C ARG A 21 -14.66 40.97 -15.48
N LEU A 22 -14.95 41.97 -14.63
CA LEU A 22 -15.86 41.80 -13.48
C LEU A 22 -17.27 41.38 -13.90
N ASP A 23 -17.79 41.92 -15.00
CA ASP A 23 -19.10 41.59 -15.58
C ASP A 23 -19.24 40.12 -16.01
N ILE A 24 -18.12 39.45 -16.30
CA ILE A 24 -18.07 38.02 -16.67
C ILE A 24 -17.71 37.15 -15.47
N ALA A 25 -16.76 37.61 -14.66
CA ALA A 25 -16.24 36.86 -13.53
C ALA A 25 -17.29 36.67 -12.43
N LEU A 26 -18.11 37.70 -12.18
CA LEU A 26 -19.05 37.70 -11.07
C LEU A 26 -20.20 36.68 -11.24
N PRO A 27 -20.90 36.60 -12.38
CA PRO A 27 -21.93 35.57 -12.58
C PRO A 27 -21.36 34.14 -12.56
N ALA A 28 -20.15 33.95 -13.10
CA ALA A 28 -19.46 32.65 -13.07
C ALA A 28 -19.11 32.23 -11.64
N PHE A 29 -18.56 33.16 -10.85
CA PHE A 29 -18.25 32.95 -9.44
C PHE A 29 -19.49 32.55 -8.62
N HIS A 30 -20.62 33.24 -8.80
CA HIS A 30 -21.85 32.87 -8.09
C HIS A 30 -22.34 31.46 -8.45
N LYS A 31 -22.26 31.05 -9.72
CA LYS A 31 -22.62 29.69 -10.14
C LYS A 31 -21.71 28.64 -9.53
N ILE A 32 -20.41 28.92 -9.42
CA ILE A 32 -19.45 28.05 -8.75
C ILE A 32 -19.83 27.93 -7.27
N LEU A 33 -20.08 29.03 -6.57
CA LEU A 33 -20.50 28.99 -5.17
C LEU A 33 -21.81 28.21 -4.95
N GLN A 34 -22.78 28.34 -5.86
CA GLN A 34 -24.03 27.58 -5.80
C GLN A 34 -23.83 26.09 -6.02
N HIS A 35 -22.96 25.71 -6.95
CA HIS A 35 -22.62 24.31 -7.21
C HIS A 35 -21.90 23.67 -6.02
N GLU A 36 -20.99 24.42 -5.39
CA GLU A 36 -20.16 23.94 -4.27
C GLU A 36 -20.84 24.04 -2.90
N ALA A 37 -22.03 24.64 -2.81
CA ALA A 37 -22.77 24.74 -1.56
C ALA A 37 -23.58 23.46 -1.30
N HIS A 38 -23.58 22.99 -0.05
CA HIS A 38 -24.33 21.79 0.34
C HIS A 38 -25.84 22.05 0.42
N ARG A 39 -26.21 23.27 0.82
CA ARG A 39 -27.61 23.71 0.88
C ARG A 39 -27.73 25.15 0.41
N ILE A 40 -28.80 25.39 -0.35
CA ILE A 40 -29.22 26.72 -0.79
C ILE A 40 -30.54 27.02 -0.08
N MET A 41 -30.53 27.97 0.86
CA MET A 41 -31.74 28.41 1.57
C MET A 41 -32.30 29.64 0.87
N HIS A 42 -33.51 29.55 0.34
CA HIS A 42 -34.24 30.70 -0.21
C HIS A 42 -35.04 31.38 0.90
N TYR A 43 -34.78 32.65 1.16
CA TYR A 43 -35.64 33.45 2.04
C TYR A 43 -36.86 33.95 1.24
N GLU A 44 -38.05 33.42 1.55
CA GLU A 44 -39.30 34.08 1.14
C GLU A 44 -39.55 35.27 2.08
N SER A 45 -39.07 36.46 1.71
CA SER A 45 -39.46 37.68 2.43
C SER A 45 -40.78 38.19 1.88
N HIS A 46 -41.86 38.01 2.66
CA HIS A 46 -43.06 38.83 2.63
C HIS A 46 -42.69 40.32 2.78
N LYS A 47 -42.42 41.00 1.67
CA LYS A 47 -42.59 42.46 1.48
C LYS A 47 -42.33 42.82 0.03
N GLN A 48 -43.29 42.47 -0.82
CA GLN A 48 -43.46 43.08 -2.12
C GLN A 48 -44.44 44.24 -1.95
N MET A 49 -43.94 45.47 -1.90
CA MET A 49 -44.75 46.61 -2.33
C MET A 49 -43.84 47.76 -2.78
N HIS A 50 -43.98 48.07 -4.08
CA HIS A 50 -43.51 49.25 -4.80
C HIS A 50 -42.00 49.48 -4.95
N TYR A 51 -41.43 48.98 -6.06
CA TYR A 51 -41.06 49.83 -7.22
C TYR A 51 -40.55 48.92 -8.35
N GLU A 52 -41.36 48.70 -9.39
CA GLU A 52 -40.87 48.17 -10.67
C GLU A 52 -40.50 49.35 -11.58
N SER A 53 -39.23 49.42 -11.97
CA SER A 53 -38.81 49.69 -13.36
C SER A 53 -37.28 49.80 -13.43
N HIS A 54 -36.70 49.01 -14.34
CA HIS A 54 -35.27 48.92 -14.71
C HIS A 54 -34.33 48.06 -13.83
N LYS A 55 -34.30 46.73 -14.07
CA LYS A 55 -33.07 45.94 -14.35
C LYS A 55 -33.38 44.45 -14.53
N GLN A 56 -33.63 44.05 -15.76
CA GLN A 56 -33.78 42.66 -16.19
C GLN A 56 -32.38 42.06 -16.46
N MET A 57 -31.59 41.73 -15.42
CA MET A 57 -30.42 40.85 -15.61
C MET A 57 -29.83 40.19 -14.34
N HIS A 58 -30.27 40.54 -13.12
CA HIS A 58 -29.72 40.00 -11.87
C HIS A 58 -30.77 39.43 -10.90
N HIS A 59 -31.83 38.81 -11.42
CA HIS A 59 -32.99 38.43 -10.59
C HIS A 59 -32.91 37.06 -9.90
N ASP A 60 -31.92 36.22 -10.20
CA ASP A 60 -31.83 34.85 -9.63
C ASP A 60 -31.08 34.74 -8.28
N CYS A 61 -30.53 35.83 -7.75
CA CYS A 61 -29.65 35.75 -6.56
C CYS A 61 -30.13 36.56 -5.35
N LYS A 62 -31.27 37.25 -5.40
CA LYS A 62 -31.77 38.05 -4.28
C LYS A 62 -32.51 37.17 -3.26
N GLY A 63 -31.77 36.37 -2.47
CA GLY A 63 -32.33 35.67 -1.32
C GLY A 63 -31.75 34.30 -0.98
N THR A 64 -30.63 33.89 -1.60
CA THR A 64 -30.03 32.57 -1.37
C THR A 64 -28.89 32.61 -0.36
N ASN A 65 -29.11 32.05 0.82
CA ASN A 65 -28.03 31.72 1.76
C ASN A 65 -27.40 30.39 1.37
N LEU A 66 -26.11 30.43 1.04
CA LEU A 66 -25.31 29.27 0.73
C LEU A 66 -24.68 28.75 2.03
N ILE A 67 -24.86 27.46 2.30
CA ILE A 67 -24.39 26.82 3.53
C ILE A 67 -23.43 25.70 3.18
N TRP A 68 -22.29 25.70 3.86
CA TRP A 68 -21.25 24.66 3.79
C TRP A 68 -21.20 23.90 5.12
N ASP A 69 -21.30 22.58 5.07
CA ASP A 69 -21.27 21.74 6.28
C ASP A 69 -19.82 21.38 6.66
N LYS A 70 -19.53 21.30 7.97
CA LYS A 70 -18.19 21.08 8.53
C LYS A 70 -17.68 19.65 8.34
N VAL A 71 -18.58 18.71 8.06
CA VAL A 71 -18.29 17.26 8.10
C VAL A 71 -18.09 16.67 6.70
N GLU A 72 -18.57 17.35 5.65
CA GLU A 72 -18.71 16.75 4.31
C GLU A 72 -17.73 17.30 3.26
N GLN A 73 -17.00 18.40 3.53
CA GLN A 73 -16.11 19.01 2.53
C GLN A 73 -14.62 18.81 2.82
N ASP A 74 -13.83 18.64 1.76
CA ASP A 74 -12.37 18.69 1.83
C ASP A 74 -11.91 20.11 2.22
N ALA A 75 -10.93 20.17 3.13
CA ALA A 75 -10.33 21.41 3.60
C ALA A 75 -9.71 22.20 2.44
N GLU A 76 -9.16 21.52 1.43
CA GLU A 76 -8.54 22.16 0.27
C GLU A 76 -9.56 22.93 -0.59
N SER A 77 -10.74 22.34 -0.80
CA SER A 77 -11.82 22.95 -1.59
C SER A 77 -12.45 24.15 -0.88
N ILE A 78 -12.65 24.10 0.44
CA ILE A 78 -13.09 25.27 1.23
C ILE A 78 -12.07 26.41 1.14
N VAL A 79 -10.78 26.08 1.27
CA VAL A 79 -9.70 27.08 1.20
C VAL A 79 -9.62 27.70 -0.21
N ALA A 80 -9.82 26.92 -1.28
CA ALA A 80 -9.85 27.42 -2.64
C ALA A 80 -11.03 28.39 -2.87
N ILE A 81 -12.22 28.04 -2.37
CA ILE A 81 -13.43 28.88 -2.47
C ILE A 81 -13.30 30.17 -1.67
N GLY A 82 -12.77 30.11 -0.44
CA GLY A 82 -12.51 31.30 0.38
C GLY A 82 -11.53 32.25 -0.31
N ASN A 83 -10.47 31.70 -0.88
CA ASN A 83 -9.50 32.45 -1.68
C ASN A 83 -10.11 33.15 -2.91
N MET A 84 -10.97 32.46 -3.67
CA MET A 84 -11.70 33.06 -4.80
C MET A 84 -12.65 34.17 -4.34
N SER A 85 -13.26 34.03 -3.17
CA SER A 85 -14.17 35.00 -2.59
C SER A 85 -13.45 36.30 -2.21
N VAL A 86 -12.26 36.19 -1.60
CA VAL A 86 -11.38 37.35 -1.32
C VAL A 86 -10.91 38.03 -2.61
N ASP A 87 -10.58 37.26 -3.63
CA ASP A 87 -10.17 37.80 -4.93
C ASP A 87 -11.31 38.60 -5.59
N MET A 88 -12.53 38.07 -5.54
CA MET A 88 -13.71 38.77 -6.09
C MET A 88 -14.03 40.03 -5.29
N PHE A 89 -13.95 39.97 -3.96
CA PHE A 89 -14.10 41.14 -3.08
C PHE A 89 -13.10 42.24 -3.46
N THR A 90 -11.81 41.89 -3.57
CA THR A 90 -10.74 42.82 -3.92
C THR A 90 -11.00 43.46 -5.28
N LYS A 91 -11.44 42.66 -6.25
CA LYS A 91 -11.73 43.10 -7.62
C LYS A 91 -12.91 44.07 -7.69
N ILE A 92 -13.95 43.87 -6.89
CA ILE A 92 -15.08 44.81 -6.78
C ILE A 92 -14.61 46.11 -6.12
N CYS A 93 -13.85 46.02 -5.03
CA CYS A 93 -13.29 47.20 -4.35
C CYS A 93 -12.37 48.02 -5.27
N ASP A 94 -11.53 47.35 -6.07
CA ASP A 94 -10.63 48.00 -7.02
C ASP A 94 -11.38 48.65 -8.18
N ALA A 95 -12.46 48.04 -8.68
CA ALA A 95 -13.32 48.62 -9.70
C ALA A 95 -14.03 49.91 -9.22
N GLN A 96 -14.18 50.09 -7.91
CA GLN A 96 -14.88 51.21 -7.29
C GLN A 96 -13.94 52.29 -6.71
N LYS A 97 -12.61 52.12 -6.83
CA LYS A 97 -11.64 53.11 -6.34
C LYS A 97 -11.83 54.46 -7.05
N GLY A 98 -12.32 55.45 -6.31
CA GLY A 98 -12.45 56.84 -6.76
C GLY A 98 -13.86 57.25 -7.21
N VAL A 99 -14.86 56.37 -7.08
CA VAL A 99 -16.28 56.66 -7.40
C VAL A 99 -17.14 56.34 -6.17
N MET A 100 -18.19 57.13 -5.93
CA MET A 100 -19.14 56.81 -4.86
C MET A 100 -19.85 55.50 -5.21
N MET A 101 -19.63 54.45 -4.41
CA MET A 101 -20.08 53.09 -4.70
C MET A 101 -21.62 53.03 -4.80
N PRO A 102 -22.17 52.57 -5.94
CA PRO A 102 -23.60 52.35 -6.10
C PRO A 102 -24.16 51.39 -5.04
N GLU A 103 -25.39 51.59 -4.59
CA GLU A 103 -26.02 50.73 -3.56
C GLU A 103 -26.09 49.26 -3.98
N GLU A 104 -26.23 48.97 -5.28
CA GLU A 104 -26.21 47.60 -5.80
C GLU A 104 -24.86 46.90 -5.57
N ASP A 105 -23.75 47.64 -5.64
CA ASP A 105 -22.40 47.10 -5.42
C ASP A 105 -22.12 46.91 -3.92
N LYS A 106 -22.75 47.71 -3.06
CA LYS A 106 -22.70 47.52 -1.60
C LYS A 106 -23.42 46.24 -1.18
N ASP A 107 -24.61 45.99 -1.73
CA ASP A 107 -25.35 44.75 -1.49
C ASP A 107 -24.54 43.52 -1.93
N LEU A 108 -23.82 43.64 -3.05
CA LEU A 108 -22.97 42.57 -3.56
C LEU A 108 -21.78 42.29 -2.64
N LEU A 109 -21.11 43.33 -2.15
CA LEU A 109 -20.01 43.19 -1.18
C LEU A 109 -20.50 42.58 0.13
N LEU A 110 -21.67 43.02 0.61
CA LEU A 110 -22.26 42.47 1.82
C LEU A 110 -22.49 40.95 1.69
N ARG A 111 -22.95 40.48 0.53
CA ARG A 111 -23.13 39.05 0.26
C ARG A 111 -21.84 38.27 0.21
N ILE A 112 -20.80 38.82 -0.42
CA ILE A 112 -19.49 38.17 -0.42
C ILE A 112 -18.96 38.07 1.01
N CYS A 113 -19.18 39.08 1.85
CA CYS A 113 -18.87 39.02 3.28
C CYS A 113 -19.70 37.95 4.02
N GLU A 114 -20.98 37.80 3.71
CA GLU A 114 -21.83 36.74 4.28
C GLU A 114 -21.35 35.35 3.88
N TYR A 115 -20.95 35.15 2.61
CA TYR A 115 -20.36 33.89 2.14
C TYR A 115 -19.03 33.61 2.81
N LEU A 116 -18.14 34.61 2.92
CA LEU A 116 -16.89 34.49 3.64
C LEU A 116 -17.13 34.11 5.10
N ASN A 117 -18.14 34.68 5.75
CA ASN A 117 -18.49 34.35 7.13
C ASN A 117 -19.00 32.90 7.26
N SER A 118 -19.88 32.44 6.35
CA SER A 118 -20.33 31.04 6.32
C SER A 118 -19.20 30.06 6.01
N LEU A 119 -18.26 30.44 5.13
CA LEU A 119 -17.09 29.63 4.82
C LEU A 119 -16.12 29.58 6.00
N LEU A 120 -15.92 30.69 6.72
CA LEU A 120 -15.09 30.73 7.94
C LEU A 120 -15.63 29.81 9.03
N ASP A 121 -16.96 29.72 9.16
CA ASP A 121 -17.58 28.76 10.07
C ASP A 121 -17.36 27.31 9.62
N ALA A 122 -17.36 27.06 8.31
CA ALA A 122 -17.11 25.75 7.72
C ALA A 122 -15.62 25.36 7.64
N THR A 123 -14.72 26.35 7.65
CA THR A 123 -13.28 26.13 7.56
C THR A 123 -12.81 25.37 8.81
N PRO A 124 -12.11 24.23 8.66
CA PRO A 124 -11.52 23.56 9.80
C PRO A 124 -10.61 24.58 10.50
N ARG A 125 -10.82 24.82 11.80
CA ARG A 125 -10.00 25.74 12.57
C ARG A 125 -8.55 25.23 12.59
N THR A 126 -7.76 25.59 11.59
CA THR A 126 -6.31 25.50 11.67
C THR A 126 -5.89 26.49 12.72
N GLN A 127 -5.41 25.99 13.87
CA GLN A 127 -4.90 26.86 14.91
C GLN A 127 -3.79 27.75 14.33
N PRO A 128 -3.75 29.05 14.69
CA PRO A 128 -2.69 29.92 14.24
C PRO A 128 -1.35 29.43 14.79
N GLU A 129 -0.30 29.65 13.99
CA GLU A 129 1.10 29.35 14.30
C GLU A 129 1.48 29.86 15.70
N GLY A 130 1.46 28.96 16.66
CA GLY A 130 1.89 29.18 18.03
C GLY A 130 2.38 27.85 18.57
N THR A 131 3.66 27.79 18.94
CA THR A 131 4.34 26.73 19.71
C THR A 131 3.49 25.48 19.93
N PHE A 132 3.72 24.46 19.11
CA PHE A 132 3.08 23.13 19.14
C PHE A 132 3.15 22.48 20.52
N LEU A 133 2.26 22.86 21.43
CA LEU A 133 1.98 22.09 22.61
C LEU A 133 0.87 21.12 22.24
N PRO A 134 1.09 19.79 22.37
CA PRO A 134 0.04 18.82 22.09
C PRO A 134 -1.20 19.12 22.95
N ALA A 135 -2.39 18.86 22.40
CA ALA A 135 -3.64 19.03 23.12
C ALA A 135 -3.55 18.37 24.52
N PRO A 136 -4.23 18.88 25.57
CA PRO A 136 -4.02 18.43 26.96
C PRO A 136 -4.10 16.92 27.14
N ASN A 137 -5.04 16.26 26.44
CA ASN A 137 -5.18 14.80 26.47
C ASN A 137 -4.00 14.07 25.80
N THR A 138 -3.50 14.61 24.68
CA THR A 138 -2.33 14.09 23.97
C THR A 138 -1.05 14.31 24.78
N ALA A 139 -0.89 15.47 25.43
CA ALA A 139 0.21 15.73 26.34
C ALA A 139 0.22 14.75 27.53
N ALA A 140 -0.95 14.50 28.12
CA ALA A 140 -1.10 13.51 29.19
C ALA A 140 -0.80 12.08 28.73
N ALA A 141 -1.22 11.71 27.52
CA ALA A 141 -0.93 10.42 26.91
C ALA A 141 0.58 10.24 26.65
N TYR A 142 1.24 11.25 26.08
CA TYR A 142 2.70 11.23 25.85
C TYR A 142 3.47 11.11 27.16
N ALA A 143 3.10 11.89 28.18
CA ALA A 143 3.69 11.76 29.50
C ALA A 143 3.46 10.36 30.11
N SER A 144 2.32 9.73 29.84
CA SER A 144 2.05 8.35 30.25
C SER A 144 2.98 7.35 29.58
N TYR A 145 3.23 7.47 28.27
CA TYR A 145 4.16 6.59 27.57
C TYR A 145 5.59 6.71 28.09
N VAL A 146 6.06 7.93 28.38
CA VAL A 146 7.39 8.15 28.99
C VAL A 146 7.49 7.50 30.37
N ARG A 147 6.46 7.64 31.23
CA ARG A 147 6.42 6.96 32.53
C ARG A 147 6.43 5.44 32.40
N GLN A 148 5.67 4.91 31.45
CA GLN A 148 5.63 3.47 31.19
C GLN A 148 6.98 2.95 30.67
N GLY A 149 7.65 3.71 29.80
CA GLY A 149 8.99 3.36 29.30
C GLY A 149 10.03 3.30 30.43
N ARG A 150 10.01 4.28 31.34
CA ARG A 150 10.90 4.27 32.52
C ARG A 150 10.70 3.03 33.39
N ARG A 151 9.44 2.69 33.67
CA ARG A 151 9.11 1.48 34.45
C ARG A 151 9.58 0.22 33.74
N PHE A 152 9.33 0.13 32.43
CA PHE A 152 9.81 -0.99 31.62
C PHE A 152 11.33 -1.16 31.69
N LEU A 153 12.11 -0.08 31.55
CA LEU A 153 13.57 -0.17 31.64
C LEU A 153 14.04 -0.62 33.02
N ALA A 154 13.44 -0.12 34.10
CA ALA A 154 13.77 -0.55 35.45
C ALA A 154 13.53 -2.06 35.63
N ASP A 155 12.37 -2.56 35.18
CA ASP A 155 12.02 -3.98 35.26
C ASP A 155 12.93 -4.85 34.37
N PHE A 156 13.22 -4.39 33.15
CA PHE A 156 14.09 -5.08 32.18
C PHE A 156 15.52 -5.20 32.71
N VAL A 157 16.09 -4.10 33.18
CA VAL A 157 17.45 -4.05 33.74
C VAL A 157 17.52 -4.89 35.02
N GLY A 158 16.53 -4.81 35.90
CA GLY A 158 16.44 -5.65 37.10
C GLY A 158 16.48 -7.14 36.76
N THR A 159 15.68 -7.55 35.77
CA THR A 159 15.64 -8.95 35.30
C THR A 159 16.98 -9.41 34.75
N LYS A 160 17.66 -8.56 33.96
CA LYS A 160 18.97 -8.88 33.38
C LYS A 160 20.06 -8.99 34.45
N ARG A 161 20.06 -8.10 35.45
CA ARG A 161 21.00 -8.16 36.59
C ARG A 161 20.84 -9.46 37.39
N SER A 162 19.61 -9.83 37.74
CA SER A 162 19.34 -11.09 38.46
C SER A 162 19.77 -12.32 37.65
N ALA A 163 19.64 -12.31 36.32
CA ALA A 163 20.10 -13.41 35.48
C ALA A 163 21.64 -13.51 35.40
N LEU A 164 22.34 -12.37 35.41
CA LEU A 164 23.81 -12.31 35.46
C LEU A 164 24.33 -12.82 36.81
N GLU A 165 23.72 -12.41 37.91
CA GLU A 165 24.04 -12.88 39.27
C GLU A 165 23.78 -14.39 39.45
N ALA A 166 22.77 -14.92 38.75
CA ALA A 166 22.45 -16.36 38.73
C ALA A 166 23.35 -17.20 37.79
N GLY A 167 24.35 -16.60 37.14
CA GLY A 167 25.32 -17.32 36.29
C GLY A 167 24.77 -17.81 34.94
N GLN A 168 23.63 -17.28 34.49
CA GLN A 168 23.01 -17.64 33.20
C GLN A 168 23.62 -16.81 32.06
N ALA A 169 24.87 -17.09 31.68
CA ALA A 169 25.62 -16.28 30.71
C ALA A 169 25.12 -16.42 29.25
N ALA A 170 24.45 -17.52 28.88
CA ALA A 170 23.98 -17.78 27.52
C ALA A 170 22.67 -17.02 27.23
N GLY A 171 22.76 -15.69 27.02
CA GLY A 171 21.65 -14.81 26.62
C GLY A 171 21.47 -13.53 27.46
N ALA A 172 22.38 -13.27 28.41
CA ALA A 172 22.28 -12.15 29.33
C ALA A 172 23.06 -10.89 28.94
N ALA A 173 24.11 -11.00 28.11
CA ALA A 173 24.82 -9.83 27.61
C ALA A 173 24.10 -9.28 26.36
N ALA A 174 23.40 -8.16 26.53
CA ALA A 174 23.02 -7.34 25.38
C ALA A 174 24.29 -6.64 24.89
N GLN A 175 24.55 -6.69 23.59
CA GLN A 175 25.59 -5.89 22.96
C GLN A 175 24.93 -4.61 22.41
N ASP A 176 25.64 -3.49 22.51
CA ASP A 176 25.22 -2.27 21.84
C ASP A 176 25.54 -2.32 20.34
N ASP A 177 25.22 -1.23 19.63
CA ASP A 177 25.43 -1.11 18.18
C ASP A 177 26.92 -1.25 17.76
N GLY A 178 27.84 -1.04 18.69
CA GLY A 178 29.28 -1.20 18.51
C GLY A 178 29.80 -2.61 18.85
N GLY A 179 28.95 -3.49 19.36
CA GLY A 179 29.32 -4.83 19.81
C GLY A 179 29.91 -4.88 21.22
N GLU A 180 29.85 -3.78 21.98
CA GLU A 180 30.33 -3.72 23.36
C GLU A 180 29.23 -4.15 24.34
N ASP A 181 29.64 -4.63 25.52
CA ASP A 181 28.70 -4.99 26.58
C ASP A 181 27.94 -3.75 27.06
N VAL A 182 26.61 -3.85 27.11
CA VAL A 182 25.74 -2.74 27.53
C VAL A 182 25.94 -2.42 29.00
N ASP A 183 26.26 -1.17 29.29
CA ASP A 183 26.25 -0.64 30.66
C ASP A 183 24.79 -0.48 31.14
N TYR A 184 24.36 -1.43 31.98
CA TYR A 184 23.02 -1.47 32.55
C TYR A 184 22.72 -0.33 33.54
N ASP A 185 23.72 0.30 34.15
CA ASP A 185 23.53 1.46 35.03
C ASP A 185 23.26 2.74 34.22
N GLU A 186 23.81 2.82 33.01
CA GLU A 186 23.53 3.91 32.09
C GLU A 186 22.24 3.66 31.29
N LEU A 187 21.96 2.41 30.89
CA LEU A 187 20.74 2.03 30.19
C LEU A 187 19.48 2.34 31.00
N VAL A 188 19.46 2.05 32.31
CA VAL A 188 18.26 2.29 33.15
C VAL A 188 17.90 3.78 33.20
N ARG A 189 18.89 4.68 33.04
CA ARG A 189 18.71 6.13 33.05
C ARG A 189 18.45 6.72 31.66
N ALA A 190 18.33 5.89 30.62
CA ALA A 190 18.17 6.33 29.23
C ALA A 190 16.92 7.19 28.98
N PHE A 191 15.92 7.13 29.86
CA PHE A 191 14.70 7.94 29.82
C PHE A 191 14.59 8.94 30.99
N GLU A 192 15.67 9.16 31.74
CA GLU A 192 15.75 10.07 32.89
C GLU A 192 16.41 11.39 32.49
N GLY A 193 15.66 12.24 31.79
CA GLY A 193 16.13 13.57 31.40
C GLY A 193 16.78 13.56 30.02
N ALA A 194 17.95 14.20 29.92
CA ALA A 194 18.68 14.33 28.66
C ALA A 194 19.03 12.94 28.08
N PRO A 195 18.96 12.77 26.74
CA PRO A 195 19.28 11.51 26.13
C PRO A 195 20.77 11.16 26.31
N ASN A 196 21.05 9.87 26.53
CA ASN A 196 22.38 9.29 26.61
C ASN A 196 22.62 8.32 25.44
N ARG A 197 23.78 7.66 25.39
CA ARG A 197 24.13 6.76 24.28
C ARG A 197 23.15 5.61 24.07
N TYR A 198 22.43 5.21 25.11
CA TYR A 198 21.47 4.11 25.08
C TYR A 198 20.01 4.53 24.86
N SER A 199 19.71 5.83 24.77
CA SER A 199 18.33 6.32 24.61
C SER A 199 17.61 5.80 23.36
N ALA A 200 18.34 5.61 22.25
CA ALA A 200 17.78 5.04 21.02
C ALA A 200 17.44 3.55 21.20
N MET A 201 18.41 2.75 21.65
CA MET A 201 18.25 1.32 21.94
C MET A 201 17.16 1.06 22.98
N ALA A 202 17.11 1.85 24.04
CA ALA A 202 16.07 1.76 25.07
C ALA A 202 14.66 1.97 24.48
N LEU A 203 14.50 2.94 23.58
CA LEU A 203 13.23 3.20 22.91
C LEU A 203 12.85 2.08 21.94
N GLU A 204 13.84 1.52 21.24
CA GLU A 204 13.66 0.34 20.40
C GLU A 204 13.14 -0.85 21.21
N LEU A 205 13.81 -1.21 22.30
CA LEU A 205 13.40 -2.29 23.20
C LEU A 205 11.98 -2.09 23.73
N PHE A 206 11.63 -0.86 24.09
CA PHE A 206 10.29 -0.54 24.58
C PHE A 206 9.21 -0.67 23.48
N LEU A 207 9.50 -0.23 22.25
CA LEU A 207 8.61 -0.40 21.11
C LEU A 207 8.42 -1.88 20.76
N VAL A 208 9.48 -2.68 20.79
CA VAL A 208 9.41 -4.13 20.57
C VAL A 208 8.56 -4.79 21.65
N GLU A 209 8.81 -4.47 22.93
CA GLU A 209 8.03 -5.03 24.03
C GLU A 209 6.53 -4.72 23.87
N LYS A 210 6.19 -3.46 23.57
CA LYS A 210 4.78 -3.05 23.47
C LYS A 210 4.09 -3.56 22.22
N CYS A 211 4.72 -3.43 21.05
CA CYS A 211 4.04 -3.69 19.76
C CYS A 211 4.30 -5.09 19.19
N VAL A 212 5.38 -5.75 19.61
CA VAL A 212 5.71 -7.13 19.20
C VAL A 212 5.27 -8.11 20.28
N ASN A 213 5.80 -8.00 21.50
CA ASN A 213 5.55 -8.99 22.56
C ASN A 213 4.14 -8.88 23.15
N GLN A 214 3.69 -7.66 23.49
CA GLN A 214 2.33 -7.41 23.99
C GLN A 214 1.30 -7.24 22.86
N ASN A 215 1.74 -7.34 21.61
CA ASN A 215 0.91 -7.25 20.40
C ASN A 215 0.00 -6.00 20.33
N LEU A 216 0.46 -4.87 20.86
CA LEU A 216 -0.27 -3.60 20.78
C LEU A 216 -0.16 -2.98 19.37
N GLY A 217 -1.26 -2.37 18.91
CA GLY A 217 -1.40 -1.89 17.54
C GLY A 217 -0.65 -0.59 17.21
N ARG A 218 -0.77 -0.16 15.95
CA ARG A 218 -0.14 1.05 15.40
C ARG A 218 -0.34 2.30 16.24
N SER A 219 -1.55 2.55 16.74
CA SER A 219 -1.84 3.73 17.56
C SER A 219 -0.91 3.83 18.77
N THR A 220 -0.62 2.70 19.43
CA THR A 220 0.33 2.64 20.53
C THR A 220 1.76 2.92 20.08
N GLY A 221 2.20 2.31 18.97
CA GLY A 221 3.56 2.53 18.44
C GLY A 221 3.81 3.97 18.01
N ASP A 222 2.86 4.56 17.26
CA ASP A 222 2.90 5.97 16.84
C ASP A 222 2.83 6.90 18.08
N GLY A 223 2.03 6.55 19.10
CA GLY A 223 1.93 7.30 20.35
C GLY A 223 3.19 7.28 21.20
N ILE A 224 3.86 6.12 21.31
CA ILE A 224 5.17 5.98 21.99
C ILE A 224 6.22 6.80 21.25
N HIS A 225 6.34 6.63 19.92
CA HIS A 225 7.30 7.36 19.10
C HIS A 225 7.13 8.88 19.25
N ALA A 226 5.92 9.38 19.06
CA ALA A 226 5.63 10.81 19.16
C ALA A 226 5.83 11.34 20.59
N GLY A 227 5.49 10.54 21.62
CA GLY A 227 5.65 10.92 23.01
C GLY A 227 7.11 11.09 23.41
N PHE A 228 7.98 10.14 23.03
CA PHE A 228 9.42 10.24 23.28
C PHE A 228 10.09 11.31 22.41
N LYS A 229 9.66 11.47 21.16
CA LYS A 229 10.12 12.57 20.30
C LYS A 229 9.86 13.91 20.97
N THR A 230 8.60 14.17 21.34
CA THR A 230 8.20 15.41 22.02
C THR A 230 8.94 15.60 23.35
N TYR A 231 9.10 14.52 24.13
CA TYR A 231 9.80 14.55 25.41
C TYR A 231 11.21 15.11 25.30
N TRP A 232 11.98 14.70 24.29
CA TRP A 232 13.35 15.19 24.09
C TRP A 232 13.42 16.52 23.32
N GLU A 233 12.51 16.80 22.38
CA GLU A 233 12.46 18.10 21.69
C GLU A 233 12.21 19.26 22.63
N MET A 234 11.42 19.05 23.69
CA MET A 234 11.11 20.07 24.69
C MET A 234 12.22 20.26 25.75
N MET A 235 13.36 19.59 25.62
CA MET A 235 14.48 19.69 26.56
C MET A 235 15.60 20.61 26.08
N ALA A 236 16.32 21.17 27.06
CA ALA A 236 17.61 21.84 26.89
C ALA A 236 17.63 22.87 25.74
N ASP A 237 16.60 23.72 25.68
CA ASP A 237 16.50 24.83 24.73
C ASP A 237 16.64 24.36 23.27
N ASP A 238 15.83 23.37 22.88
CA ASP A 238 15.77 22.77 21.54
C ASP A 238 17.05 22.01 21.08
N ARG A 239 18.00 21.72 21.98
CA ARG A 239 19.27 21.03 21.69
C ARG A 239 19.12 19.66 21.01
N TYR A 240 18.02 18.96 21.26
CA TYR A 240 17.79 17.60 20.76
C TYR A 240 16.82 17.56 19.57
N ARG A 241 16.55 18.69 18.91
CA ARG A 241 15.80 18.69 17.66
C ARG A 241 16.66 18.22 16.49
N GLY A 242 16.06 17.48 15.56
CA GLY A 242 16.69 17.06 14.31
C GLY A 242 17.35 15.67 14.34
N PRO A 243 18.13 15.32 13.30
CA PRO A 243 18.61 13.95 13.08
C PRO A 243 19.53 13.48 14.19
N TYR A 244 19.28 12.25 14.68
CA TYR A 244 20.07 11.63 15.74
C TYR A 244 21.51 11.39 15.34
N LYS A 245 22.45 11.74 16.22
CA LYS A 245 23.85 11.34 16.14
C LYS A 245 24.47 11.30 17.54
N TYR A 246 25.08 10.17 17.88
CA TYR A 246 25.93 10.06 19.05
C TYR A 246 27.39 10.35 18.68
N ASN A 247 28.09 11.10 19.53
CA ASN A 247 29.52 11.40 19.39
C ASN A 247 30.29 10.72 20.52
N GLU A 248 30.88 9.57 20.22
CA GLU A 248 31.67 8.75 21.16
C GLU A 248 32.82 9.54 21.80
N VAL A 249 33.53 10.35 21.03
CA VAL A 249 34.72 11.10 21.51
C VAL A 249 34.36 12.13 22.58
N LYS A 250 33.17 12.73 22.47
CA LYS A 250 32.70 13.76 23.41
C LYS A 250 31.71 13.20 24.43
N ASN A 251 31.30 11.94 24.29
CA ASN A 251 30.17 11.35 24.98
C ASN A 251 28.92 12.27 24.95
N GLU A 252 28.58 12.76 23.76
CA GLU A 252 27.48 13.72 23.57
C GLU A 252 26.46 13.20 22.56
N VAL A 253 25.18 13.31 22.91
CA VAL A 253 24.05 13.08 21.99
C VAL A 253 23.66 14.39 21.31
N ARG A 254 23.47 14.35 19.99
CA ARG A 254 22.87 15.42 19.18
C ARG A 254 21.64 14.90 18.45
N GLY A 255 20.65 15.77 18.29
CA GLY A 255 19.37 15.40 17.69
C GLY A 255 18.55 14.44 18.57
N ASN A 256 17.47 13.92 18.01
CA ASN A 256 16.46 13.20 18.77
C ASN A 256 16.63 11.68 18.63
N PRO A 257 16.83 10.91 19.72
CA PRO A 257 16.93 9.45 19.63
C PRO A 257 15.72 8.76 18.97
N ALA A 258 14.53 9.36 19.03
CA ALA A 258 13.34 8.85 18.34
C ALA A 258 13.44 8.95 16.80
N ASP A 259 14.36 9.77 16.28
CA ASP A 259 14.67 9.91 14.85
C ASP A 259 15.92 9.09 14.45
N SER A 260 16.39 8.17 15.30
CA SER A 260 17.44 7.20 14.95
C SER A 260 16.95 6.18 13.92
N ALA A 261 17.87 5.65 13.11
CA ALA A 261 17.55 4.71 12.03
C ALA A 261 16.82 3.45 12.55
N GLN A 262 17.30 2.86 13.64
CA GLN A 262 16.70 1.65 14.24
C GLN A 262 15.28 1.90 14.73
N VAL A 263 15.04 3.01 15.44
CA VAL A 263 13.71 3.36 15.92
C VAL A 263 12.75 3.61 14.74
N GLN A 264 13.21 4.29 13.69
CA GLN A 264 12.41 4.49 12.48
C GLN A 264 12.10 3.17 11.77
N ASP A 265 13.04 2.25 11.68
CA ASP A 265 12.85 0.93 11.08
C ASP A 265 11.81 0.11 11.85
N ILE A 266 11.87 0.10 13.19
CA ILE A 266 10.87 -0.58 14.03
C ILE A 266 9.49 0.08 13.90
N VAL A 267 9.40 1.41 13.95
CA VAL A 267 8.11 2.12 13.76
C VAL A 267 7.53 1.82 12.38
N HIS A 268 8.36 1.78 11.34
CA HIS A 268 7.94 1.41 9.99
C HIS A 268 7.46 -0.06 9.93
N ALA A 269 8.16 -0.98 10.59
CA ALA A 269 7.73 -2.38 10.70
C ALA A 269 6.38 -2.51 11.43
N ILE A 270 6.17 -1.77 12.53
CA ILE A 270 4.90 -1.72 13.27
C ILE A 270 3.77 -1.21 12.36
N ARG A 271 4.01 -0.11 11.63
CA ARG A 271 3.04 0.45 10.68
C ARG A 271 2.69 -0.55 9.57
N ASN A 272 3.68 -1.29 9.06
CA ASN A 272 3.45 -2.31 8.03
C ASN A 272 2.67 -3.51 8.58
N LYS A 273 3.00 -3.97 9.79
CA LYS A 273 2.25 -5.03 10.50
C LYS A 273 0.79 -4.62 10.66
N SER A 274 0.51 -3.44 11.20
CA SER A 274 -0.87 -2.97 11.37
C SER A 274 -1.57 -2.68 10.05
N ARG A 275 -0.88 -2.20 9.00
CA ARG A 275 -1.46 -2.10 7.65
C ARG A 275 -1.80 -3.46 7.05
N ALA A 276 -1.10 -4.54 7.45
CA ALA A 276 -1.46 -5.89 7.06
C ALA A 276 -2.71 -6.38 7.84
N THR A 277 -2.90 -5.97 9.09
CA THR A 277 -4.05 -6.35 9.93
C THR A 277 -5.31 -5.51 9.68
N GLU A 278 -5.20 -4.19 9.48
CA GLU A 278 -6.31 -3.25 9.25
C GLU A 278 -6.89 -3.37 7.83
N LYS A 279 -6.08 -3.77 6.83
CA LYS A 279 -6.54 -4.09 5.46
C LYS A 279 -7.11 -5.52 5.34
N ALA A 280 -7.81 -5.99 6.37
CA ALA A 280 -8.70 -7.14 6.24
C ALA A 280 -9.96 -6.82 5.39
N ARG A 281 -10.15 -5.56 4.96
CA ARG A 281 -11.09 -5.19 3.90
C ARG A 281 -10.35 -5.11 2.55
N SER A 282 -10.71 -6.03 1.65
CA SER A 282 -10.37 -6.11 0.21
C SER A 282 -8.92 -6.42 -0.22
N ARG A 283 -8.13 -7.15 0.59
CA ARG A 283 -6.94 -7.84 0.06
C ARG A 283 -7.26 -9.30 -0.09
N ALA A 284 -7.51 -9.71 -1.32
CA ALA A 284 -7.57 -11.11 -1.70
C ALA A 284 -6.48 -11.94 -1.03
N GLY A 285 -6.89 -13.08 -0.49
CA GLY A 285 -6.03 -13.95 0.30
C GLY A 285 -4.81 -14.42 -0.47
N ALA A 286 -3.71 -14.62 0.25
CA ALA A 286 -2.60 -15.41 -0.28
C ALA A 286 -3.12 -16.82 -0.59
N MET A 287 -2.78 -17.34 -1.77
CA MET A 287 -3.09 -18.71 -2.15
C MET A 287 -2.29 -19.65 -1.26
N LEU A 288 -2.93 -20.42 -0.39
CA LEU A 288 -2.21 -21.41 0.43
C LEU A 288 -2.10 -22.74 -0.32
N ILE A 289 -1.13 -23.58 0.05
CA ILE A 289 -0.98 -24.91 -0.56
C ILE A 289 -2.19 -25.81 -0.30
N GLU A 290 -2.86 -25.65 0.83
CA GLU A 290 -4.08 -26.37 1.16
C GLU A 290 -5.23 -25.98 0.22
N ASP A 291 -5.29 -24.71 -0.17
CA ASP A 291 -6.29 -24.22 -1.12
C ASP A 291 -5.97 -24.72 -2.54
N MET A 292 -4.69 -24.68 -2.95
CA MET A 292 -4.21 -25.29 -4.20
C MET A 292 -4.58 -26.76 -4.27
N ARG A 293 -4.35 -27.52 -3.19
CA ARG A 293 -4.67 -28.94 -3.09
C ARG A 293 -6.15 -29.21 -3.30
N LYS A 294 -7.03 -28.42 -2.69
CA LYS A 294 -8.49 -28.55 -2.88
C LYS A 294 -8.89 -28.31 -4.32
N MET A 295 -8.41 -27.23 -4.94
CA MET A 295 -8.74 -26.88 -6.32
C MET A 295 -8.19 -27.89 -7.33
N MET A 296 -6.94 -28.35 -7.14
CA MET A 296 -6.32 -29.37 -7.99
C MET A 296 -7.07 -30.69 -7.89
N LEU A 297 -7.39 -31.15 -6.67
CA LEU A 297 -8.14 -32.39 -6.46
C LEU A 297 -9.55 -32.33 -7.06
N TRP A 298 -10.23 -31.19 -6.92
CA TRP A 298 -11.52 -30.98 -7.57
C TRP A 298 -11.42 -31.07 -9.09
N SER A 299 -10.45 -30.36 -9.67
CA SER A 299 -10.23 -30.35 -11.11
C SER A 299 -9.89 -31.76 -11.62
N GLU A 300 -8.98 -32.49 -10.96
CA GLU A 300 -8.62 -33.87 -11.36
C GLU A 300 -9.79 -34.85 -11.30
N ARG A 301 -10.75 -34.65 -10.38
CA ARG A 301 -11.99 -35.43 -10.35
C ARG A 301 -12.90 -35.12 -11.53
N THR A 302 -12.97 -33.85 -11.94
CA THR A 302 -13.79 -33.38 -13.08
C THR A 302 -13.17 -33.75 -14.43
N CYS A 303 -11.86 -33.58 -14.58
CA CYS A 303 -11.13 -33.83 -15.81
C CYS A 303 -9.87 -34.67 -15.50
N ARG A 304 -9.92 -35.98 -15.74
CA ARG A 304 -8.79 -36.84 -15.39
C ARG A 304 -7.66 -36.74 -16.42
N ALA A 305 -6.42 -36.98 -15.98
CA ALA A 305 -5.25 -36.87 -16.84
C ALA A 305 -5.28 -37.86 -18.02
N GLU A 306 -5.92 -39.02 -17.87
CA GLU A 306 -6.01 -40.04 -18.94
C GLU A 306 -6.90 -39.60 -20.11
N TRP A 307 -7.59 -38.46 -19.99
CA TRP A 307 -8.39 -37.92 -21.09
C TRP A 307 -7.52 -37.30 -22.18
N LEU A 308 -6.23 -37.04 -21.91
CA LEU A 308 -5.29 -36.52 -22.90
C LEU A 308 -5.16 -37.42 -24.13
N ASP A 309 -5.28 -38.73 -23.95
CA ASP A 309 -5.11 -39.75 -25.00
C ASP A 309 -6.43 -40.18 -25.65
N LYS A 310 -7.56 -39.59 -25.24
CA LYS A 310 -8.89 -39.95 -25.74
C LYS A 310 -9.33 -39.02 -26.86
N GLU A 311 -10.05 -39.59 -27.83
CA GLU A 311 -10.72 -38.81 -28.86
C GLU A 311 -11.87 -38.00 -28.23
N ILE A 312 -11.88 -36.69 -28.50
CA ILE A 312 -12.87 -35.75 -27.95
C ILE A 312 -13.97 -35.56 -29.00
N ALA A 313 -15.13 -36.14 -28.74
CA ALA A 313 -16.24 -36.16 -29.71
C ALA A 313 -17.12 -34.90 -29.65
N ASP A 314 -17.19 -34.21 -28.51
CA ASP A 314 -18.10 -33.08 -28.32
C ASP A 314 -17.41 -31.80 -27.81
N LEU A 315 -17.97 -30.65 -28.19
CA LEU A 315 -17.44 -29.33 -27.87
C LEU A 315 -17.51 -29.01 -26.36
N GLY A 316 -18.47 -29.59 -25.63
CA GLY A 316 -18.62 -29.41 -24.19
C GLY A 316 -17.44 -30.01 -23.44
N THR A 317 -17.11 -31.26 -23.76
CA THR A 317 -15.92 -31.96 -23.25
C THR A 317 -14.65 -31.22 -23.62
N LEU A 318 -14.50 -30.76 -24.87
CA LEU A 318 -13.34 -30.00 -25.30
C LEU A 318 -13.16 -28.71 -24.48
N THR A 319 -14.24 -27.97 -24.25
CA THR A 319 -14.24 -26.72 -23.50
C THR A 319 -13.87 -26.95 -22.03
N MET A 320 -14.45 -27.99 -21.41
CA MET A 320 -14.13 -28.38 -20.04
C MET A 320 -12.65 -28.76 -19.92
N MET A 321 -12.15 -29.67 -20.77
CA MET A 321 -10.75 -30.10 -20.74
C MET A 321 -9.79 -28.94 -20.98
N THR A 322 -10.12 -28.05 -21.91
CA THR A 322 -9.33 -26.85 -22.19
C THR A 322 -9.20 -25.98 -20.96
N ARG A 323 -10.32 -25.67 -20.29
CA ARG A 323 -10.31 -24.86 -19.07
C ARG A 323 -9.52 -25.54 -17.95
N ASP A 324 -9.75 -26.84 -17.73
CA ASP A 324 -9.16 -27.58 -16.62
C ASP A 324 -7.65 -27.79 -16.78
N PHE A 325 -7.17 -28.22 -17.95
CA PHE A 325 -5.72 -28.33 -18.19
C PHE A 325 -5.02 -26.97 -18.15
N LEU A 326 -5.64 -25.93 -18.73
CA LEU A 326 -5.11 -24.57 -18.68
C LEU A 326 -4.95 -24.09 -17.24
N MET A 327 -5.99 -24.23 -16.42
CA MET A 327 -5.96 -23.74 -15.04
C MET A 327 -5.00 -24.52 -14.16
N ARG A 328 -4.85 -25.84 -14.34
CA ARG A 328 -3.82 -26.60 -13.60
C ARG A 328 -2.41 -26.13 -13.92
N ALA A 329 -2.09 -25.98 -15.21
CA ALA A 329 -0.80 -25.46 -15.63
C ALA A 329 -0.61 -24.02 -15.12
N PHE A 330 -1.63 -23.18 -15.20
CA PHE A 330 -1.54 -21.77 -14.80
C PHE A 330 -1.35 -21.62 -13.28
N MET A 331 -2.17 -22.28 -12.47
CA MET A 331 -2.10 -22.16 -11.01
C MET A 331 -0.78 -22.71 -10.47
N SER A 332 -0.35 -23.90 -10.90
CA SER A 332 0.93 -24.49 -10.47
C SER A 332 2.11 -23.63 -10.92
N SER A 333 2.11 -23.13 -12.16
CA SER A 333 3.16 -22.21 -12.64
C SER A 333 3.20 -20.91 -11.86
N GLY A 334 2.04 -20.31 -11.59
CA GLY A 334 1.94 -19.09 -10.81
C GLY A 334 2.49 -19.26 -9.40
N PHE A 335 2.16 -20.39 -8.78
CA PHE A 335 2.56 -20.73 -7.43
C PHE A 335 4.06 -21.03 -7.31
N VAL A 336 4.63 -21.80 -8.25
CA VAL A 336 6.05 -22.20 -8.23
C VAL A 336 6.97 -21.05 -8.62
N LEU A 337 6.58 -20.25 -9.63
CA LEU A 337 7.42 -19.15 -10.11
C LEU A 337 7.22 -17.83 -9.36
N TRP A 338 6.28 -17.79 -8.40
CA TRP A 338 5.89 -16.59 -7.66
C TRP A 338 5.53 -15.41 -8.56
N THR A 339 4.82 -15.69 -9.65
CA THR A 339 4.44 -14.68 -10.65
C THR A 339 3.07 -14.09 -10.35
N ARG A 340 2.86 -12.86 -10.81
CA ARG A 340 1.51 -12.29 -10.90
C ARG A 340 0.77 -12.92 -12.07
N ILE A 341 -0.57 -12.94 -12.01
CA ILE A 341 -1.41 -13.46 -13.11
C ILE A 341 -1.02 -12.81 -14.45
N SER A 342 -0.87 -11.48 -14.48
CA SER A 342 -0.52 -10.74 -15.70
C SER A 342 0.92 -10.93 -16.20
N GLU A 343 1.84 -11.40 -15.35
CA GLU A 343 3.19 -11.79 -15.77
C GLU A 343 3.14 -13.16 -16.45
N LEU A 344 2.44 -14.12 -15.83
CA LEU A 344 2.32 -15.47 -16.35
C LEU A 344 1.55 -15.55 -17.67
N CYS A 345 0.50 -14.72 -17.85
CA CYS A 345 -0.22 -14.62 -19.12
C CYS A 345 0.73 -14.33 -20.31
N ARG A 346 1.86 -13.65 -20.08
CA ARG A 346 2.80 -13.27 -21.15
C ARG A 346 3.86 -14.34 -21.45
N LEU A 347 3.77 -15.52 -20.84
CA LEU A 347 4.72 -16.60 -21.09
C LEU A 347 4.56 -17.12 -22.53
N GLN A 348 5.66 -17.13 -23.29
CA GLN A 348 5.73 -17.56 -24.69
C GLN A 348 6.46 -18.89 -24.80
N ARG A 349 6.26 -19.61 -25.91
CA ARG A 349 6.89 -20.92 -26.12
C ARG A 349 8.42 -20.88 -26.05
N LYS A 350 9.04 -19.79 -26.52
CA LYS A 350 10.50 -19.56 -26.44
C LYS A 350 11.04 -19.44 -25.02
N HIS A 351 10.17 -19.17 -24.05
CA HIS A 351 10.53 -19.06 -22.64
C HIS A 351 10.56 -20.42 -21.94
N TYR A 352 10.15 -21.50 -22.60
CA TYR A 352 10.11 -22.84 -22.03
C TYR A 352 11.01 -23.77 -22.85
N ALA A 353 11.89 -24.50 -22.19
CA ALA A 353 12.63 -25.60 -22.80
C ALA A 353 12.42 -26.88 -21.99
N ALA A 354 11.97 -27.93 -22.68
CA ALA A 354 11.75 -29.24 -22.08
C ALA A 354 13.02 -30.09 -22.14
N ASP A 355 13.07 -31.12 -21.29
CA ASP A 355 14.06 -32.21 -21.35
C ASP A 355 15.51 -31.69 -21.28
N CYS A 356 15.74 -30.68 -20.45
CA CYS A 356 17.06 -30.14 -20.16
C CYS A 356 17.82 -31.09 -19.24
N GLU A 357 19.14 -31.17 -19.43
CA GLU A 357 20.01 -31.99 -18.59
C GLU A 357 20.65 -31.11 -17.50
N GLY A 358 20.57 -31.58 -16.25
CA GLY A 358 21.20 -30.91 -15.12
C GLY A 358 22.72 -30.86 -15.26
N ARG A 359 23.37 -30.03 -14.44
CA ARG A 359 24.83 -30.03 -14.39
C ARG A 359 25.37 -31.28 -13.70
N ALA A 360 26.62 -31.60 -14.00
CA ALA A 360 27.40 -32.57 -13.24
C ALA A 360 27.35 -32.24 -11.73
N PRO A 361 27.39 -33.24 -10.84
CA PRO A 361 27.59 -34.67 -11.12
C PRO A 361 26.30 -35.46 -11.37
N TYR A 362 25.13 -34.86 -11.13
CA TYR A 362 23.86 -35.61 -11.05
C TYR A 362 23.06 -35.64 -12.35
N TYR A 363 23.30 -34.71 -13.28
CA TYR A 363 22.67 -34.67 -14.61
C TYR A 363 21.14 -34.83 -14.57
N ILE A 364 20.49 -34.28 -13.54
CA ILE A 364 19.06 -34.51 -13.27
C ILE A 364 18.24 -33.86 -14.40
N PRO A 365 17.39 -34.64 -15.11
CA PRO A 365 16.50 -34.10 -16.11
C PRO A 365 15.52 -33.09 -15.51
N HIS A 366 15.34 -31.96 -16.19
CA HIS A 366 14.44 -30.88 -15.76
C HIS A 366 13.92 -30.11 -16.96
N ASP A 367 12.88 -29.30 -16.76
CA ASP A 367 12.51 -28.27 -17.72
C ASP A 367 13.05 -26.92 -17.28
N THR A 368 13.20 -25.98 -18.19
CA THR A 368 13.59 -24.61 -17.84
C THR A 368 12.50 -23.63 -18.26
N VAL A 369 12.18 -22.70 -17.38
CA VAL A 369 11.30 -21.56 -17.69
C VAL A 369 12.03 -20.25 -17.45
N ARG A 370 12.05 -19.41 -18.48
CA ARG A 370 12.68 -18.11 -18.49
C ARG A 370 11.64 -16.99 -18.37
N LEU A 371 11.66 -16.27 -17.26
CA LEU A 371 10.81 -15.09 -17.08
C LEU A 371 11.56 -13.83 -17.52
N GLU A 372 10.95 -13.06 -18.41
CA GLU A 372 11.46 -11.78 -18.90
C GLU A 372 10.58 -10.62 -18.43
N ASN A 373 11.18 -9.44 -18.21
CA ASN A 373 10.49 -8.17 -17.95
C ASN A 373 9.50 -8.17 -16.75
N ARG A 374 9.92 -8.70 -15.60
CA ARG A 374 9.13 -8.62 -14.36
C ARG A 374 8.95 -7.18 -13.87
N LYS A 375 7.78 -6.85 -13.32
CA LYS A 375 7.50 -5.51 -12.79
C LYS A 375 8.37 -5.24 -11.56
N GLY A 376 9.13 -4.15 -11.58
CA GLY A 376 10.07 -3.75 -10.50
C GLY A 376 11.54 -4.04 -10.79
N TRP A 377 11.85 -4.63 -11.94
CA TRP A 377 13.21 -5.04 -12.35
C TRP A 377 13.83 -4.12 -13.42
N THR A 378 13.34 -2.89 -13.54
CA THR A 378 13.71 -1.91 -14.58
C THR A 378 14.95 -1.06 -14.29
N ARG A 379 15.90 -1.52 -13.45
CA ARG A 379 17.23 -0.90 -13.43
C ARG A 379 18.13 -1.60 -14.45
N GLU A 380 18.93 -0.80 -15.17
CA GLU A 380 19.77 -1.21 -16.30
C GLU A 380 20.46 -2.55 -16.06
N GLY A 381 20.23 -3.51 -16.97
CA GLY A 381 20.76 -4.87 -16.89
C GLY A 381 19.76 -5.96 -16.46
N ALA A 382 18.45 -5.73 -16.59
CA ALA A 382 17.37 -6.66 -16.20
C ALA A 382 17.64 -8.10 -16.66
N ARG A 383 18.09 -8.95 -15.73
CA ARG A 383 18.44 -10.34 -15.95
C ARG A 383 17.17 -11.17 -16.00
N SER A 384 17.04 -12.03 -17.01
CA SER A 384 16.01 -13.06 -17.06
C SER A 384 16.21 -14.07 -15.93
N HIS A 385 15.15 -14.42 -15.21
CA HIS A 385 15.20 -15.54 -14.27
C HIS A 385 14.98 -16.84 -15.02
N ILE A 386 15.84 -17.82 -14.81
CA ILE A 386 15.67 -19.20 -15.30
C ILE A 386 15.30 -20.04 -14.08
N GLY A 387 14.10 -20.62 -14.08
CA GLY A 387 13.69 -21.62 -13.10
C GLY A 387 13.87 -23.01 -13.67
N ASN A 388 14.60 -23.87 -12.97
CA ASN A 388 14.71 -25.30 -13.29
C ASN A 388 13.54 -26.03 -12.64
N LEU A 389 12.73 -26.70 -13.43
CA LEU A 389 11.51 -27.39 -13.03
C LEU A 389 11.79 -28.88 -12.96
N TYR A 390 11.69 -29.43 -11.75
CA TYR A 390 11.81 -30.85 -11.50
C TYR A 390 10.41 -31.45 -11.23
N PRO A 391 10.20 -32.75 -11.51
CA PRO A 391 8.97 -33.44 -11.11
C PRO A 391 8.72 -33.33 -9.60
N GLN A 392 7.53 -32.89 -9.19
CA GLN A 392 7.16 -32.71 -7.78
C GLN A 392 6.13 -33.75 -7.31
N THR A 393 6.49 -35.03 -7.37
CA THR A 393 5.55 -36.16 -7.16
C THR A 393 4.92 -36.20 -5.77
N LYS A 394 5.57 -35.63 -4.74
CA LYS A 394 5.03 -35.57 -3.37
C LYS A 394 4.07 -34.41 -3.14
N THR A 395 4.10 -33.40 -4.01
CA THR A 395 3.30 -32.18 -3.92
C THR A 395 2.63 -31.90 -5.26
N ALA A 396 1.82 -32.86 -5.72
CA ALA A 396 1.16 -32.84 -7.03
C ALA A 396 0.30 -31.57 -7.25
N GLU A 397 -0.19 -30.95 -6.17
CA GLU A 397 -0.95 -29.71 -6.21
C GLU A 397 -0.17 -28.49 -6.72
N ILE A 398 1.16 -28.56 -6.69
CA ILE A 398 2.06 -27.50 -7.17
C ILE A 398 3.04 -28.02 -8.22
N ASP A 399 2.85 -29.25 -8.73
CA ASP A 399 3.73 -29.89 -9.71
C ASP A 399 3.63 -29.24 -11.10
N MET A 400 4.29 -28.09 -11.23
CA MET A 400 4.35 -27.31 -12.46
C MET A 400 4.94 -28.12 -13.61
N TYR A 401 5.95 -28.96 -13.36
CA TYR A 401 6.59 -29.79 -14.38
C TYR A 401 5.55 -30.67 -15.10
N THR A 402 4.74 -31.41 -14.34
CA THR A 402 3.73 -32.30 -14.91
C THR A 402 2.57 -31.52 -15.55
N HIS A 403 2.02 -30.53 -14.86
CA HIS A 403 0.82 -29.82 -15.33
C HIS A 403 1.12 -28.95 -16.56
N LEU A 404 2.27 -28.28 -16.59
CA LEU A 404 2.66 -27.45 -17.74
C LEU A 404 2.92 -28.30 -18.99
N ARG A 405 3.62 -29.43 -18.86
CA ARG A 405 3.82 -30.38 -19.97
C ARG A 405 2.50 -30.88 -20.53
N ARG A 406 1.59 -31.33 -19.67
CA ARG A 406 0.26 -31.80 -20.09
C ARG A 406 -0.53 -30.74 -20.82
N TRP A 407 -0.50 -29.49 -20.34
CA TRP A 407 -1.16 -28.38 -21.01
C TRP A 407 -0.55 -28.07 -22.37
N ILE A 408 0.78 -27.97 -22.48
CA ILE A 408 1.45 -27.71 -23.76
C ILE A 408 1.16 -28.85 -24.74
N GLN A 409 1.23 -30.11 -24.29
CA GLN A 409 0.89 -31.26 -25.11
C GLN A 409 -0.56 -31.17 -25.59
N PHE A 410 -1.53 -30.93 -24.71
CA PHE A 410 -2.93 -30.76 -25.07
C PHE A 410 -3.14 -29.63 -26.10
N LEU A 411 -2.51 -28.48 -25.85
CA LEU A 411 -2.58 -27.32 -26.73
C LEU A 411 -2.02 -27.63 -28.13
N GLU A 412 -0.87 -28.29 -28.22
CA GLU A 412 -0.23 -28.60 -29.50
C GLU A 412 -0.92 -29.76 -30.23
N THR A 413 -1.29 -30.83 -29.53
CA THR A 413 -1.79 -32.08 -30.16
C THR A 413 -3.31 -32.10 -30.37
N VAL A 414 -4.08 -31.40 -29.54
CA VAL A 414 -5.55 -31.41 -29.59
C VAL A 414 -6.10 -30.11 -30.17
N LEU A 415 -5.70 -28.96 -29.61
CA LEU A 415 -6.29 -27.67 -29.99
C LEU A 415 -5.69 -27.08 -31.27
N LEU A 416 -4.36 -27.10 -31.41
CA LEU A 416 -3.66 -26.51 -32.55
C LEU A 416 -3.38 -27.50 -33.67
N ARG A 417 -3.29 -28.80 -33.35
CA ARG A 417 -2.84 -29.86 -34.28
C ARG A 417 -1.47 -29.55 -34.91
N ARG A 418 -0.63 -28.81 -34.19
CA ARG A 418 0.74 -28.46 -34.55
C ARG A 418 1.51 -27.95 -33.31
N PRO A 419 2.85 -27.99 -33.34
CA PRO A 419 3.67 -27.35 -32.32
C PRO A 419 3.44 -25.83 -32.24
N LEU A 420 3.63 -25.26 -31.05
CA LEU A 420 3.68 -23.82 -30.84
C LEU A 420 4.94 -23.24 -31.47
N ARG A 421 4.81 -22.08 -32.12
CA ARG A 421 5.94 -21.28 -32.59
C ARG A 421 6.57 -20.51 -31.42
N PRO A 422 7.86 -20.15 -31.49
CA PRO A 422 8.57 -19.53 -30.36
C PRO A 422 7.89 -18.28 -29.77
N GLU A 423 7.28 -17.44 -30.60
CA GLU A 423 6.61 -16.18 -30.21
C GLU A 423 5.16 -16.37 -29.76
N GLU A 424 4.59 -17.57 -29.90
CA GLU A 424 3.22 -17.86 -29.49
C GLU A 424 3.10 -18.02 -27.98
N PHE A 425 1.98 -17.58 -27.42
CA PHE A 425 1.74 -17.66 -25.98
C PHE A 425 1.44 -19.09 -25.54
N ILE A 426 2.04 -19.51 -24.42
CA ILE A 426 1.73 -20.77 -23.75
C ILE A 426 0.32 -20.73 -23.17
N PHE A 427 -0.14 -19.56 -22.72
CA PHE A 427 -1.50 -19.32 -22.26
C PHE A 427 -2.24 -18.38 -23.23
N PRO A 428 -2.64 -18.85 -24.42
CA PRO A 428 -3.27 -18.02 -25.43
C PRO A 428 -4.71 -17.65 -25.04
N ALA A 429 -5.26 -16.63 -25.68
CA ALA A 429 -6.68 -16.32 -25.59
C ALA A 429 -7.47 -17.41 -26.33
N ILE A 430 -8.48 -17.96 -25.66
CA ILE A 430 -9.34 -19.01 -26.19
C ILE A 430 -10.77 -18.51 -26.19
N SER A 431 -11.42 -18.54 -27.35
CA SER A 431 -12.83 -18.15 -27.48
C SER A 431 -13.77 -19.20 -26.92
N VAL A 432 -15.05 -18.85 -26.75
CA VAL A 432 -16.11 -19.77 -26.31
C VAL A 432 -16.28 -21.00 -27.21
N ASN A 433 -15.89 -20.91 -28.48
CA ASN A 433 -15.95 -22.01 -29.45
C ASN A 433 -14.65 -22.83 -29.49
N SER A 434 -13.82 -22.74 -28.44
CA SER A 434 -12.49 -23.37 -28.35
C SER A 434 -11.50 -22.94 -29.45
N THR A 435 -11.78 -21.86 -30.19
CA THR A 435 -10.82 -21.32 -31.16
C THR A 435 -9.68 -20.61 -30.43
N VAL A 436 -8.45 -21.03 -30.71
CA VAL A 436 -7.22 -20.55 -30.07
C VAL A 436 -6.61 -19.39 -30.85
N GLN A 437 -6.34 -18.27 -30.17
CA GLN A 437 -5.61 -17.12 -30.71
C GLN A 437 -4.18 -17.10 -30.16
N THR A 438 -3.26 -17.78 -30.84
CA THR A 438 -1.88 -18.00 -30.34
C THR A 438 -1.04 -16.73 -30.20
N HIS A 439 -1.36 -15.67 -30.95
CA HIS A 439 -0.68 -14.36 -30.90
C HIS A 439 -1.26 -13.39 -29.87
N LYS A 440 -2.28 -13.81 -29.11
CA LYS A 440 -2.89 -13.01 -28.05
C LYS A 440 -2.83 -13.79 -26.76
N CYS A 441 -2.24 -13.22 -25.71
CA CYS A 441 -2.27 -13.85 -24.39
C CYS A 441 -3.68 -13.82 -23.81
N THR A 442 -3.99 -14.79 -22.95
CA THR A 442 -5.24 -14.79 -22.20
C THR A 442 -5.31 -13.56 -21.27
N ASN A 443 -6.52 -13.01 -21.08
CA ASN A 443 -6.70 -11.83 -20.24
C ASN A 443 -6.68 -12.22 -18.75
N HIS A 444 -6.13 -11.35 -17.91
CA HIS A 444 -6.11 -11.52 -16.47
C HIS A 444 -7.53 -11.66 -15.87
N GLU A 445 -8.53 -10.96 -16.41
CA GLU A 445 -9.93 -11.09 -16.02
C GLU A 445 -10.49 -12.49 -16.29
N THR A 446 -10.11 -13.11 -17.41
CA THR A 446 -10.52 -14.47 -17.75
C THR A 446 -9.95 -15.47 -16.76
N ILE A 447 -8.66 -15.32 -16.42
CA ILE A 447 -8.03 -16.17 -15.40
C ILE A 447 -8.64 -15.93 -14.03
N GLN A 448 -8.92 -14.68 -13.65
CA GLN A 448 -9.57 -14.35 -12.39
C GLN A 448 -10.93 -15.04 -12.30
N LYS A 449 -11.75 -14.93 -13.35
CA LYS A 449 -13.04 -15.61 -13.44
C LYS A 449 -12.90 -17.14 -13.26
N TYR A 450 -11.95 -17.76 -13.97
CA TYR A 450 -11.71 -19.20 -13.81
C TYR A 450 -11.22 -19.55 -12.41
N LEU A 451 -10.38 -18.72 -11.80
CA LEU A 451 -9.90 -18.92 -10.45
C LEU A 451 -11.06 -18.88 -9.44
N ASP A 452 -11.97 -17.91 -9.59
CA ASP A 452 -13.16 -17.78 -8.75
C ASP A 452 -14.10 -18.98 -8.91
N GLU A 453 -14.30 -19.46 -10.15
CA GLU A 453 -15.07 -20.69 -10.43
C GLU A 453 -14.44 -21.93 -9.78
N PHE A 454 -13.11 -22.07 -9.87
CA PHE A 454 -12.37 -23.19 -9.28
C PHE A 454 -12.42 -23.16 -7.75
N ALA A 455 -12.22 -21.97 -7.16
CA ALA A 455 -12.30 -21.77 -5.73
C ALA A 455 -13.70 -22.11 -5.20
N ALA A 456 -14.74 -21.58 -5.84
CA ALA A 456 -16.14 -21.85 -5.47
C ALA A 456 -16.46 -23.35 -5.59
N ALA A 457 -16.09 -23.99 -6.71
CA ALA A 457 -16.39 -25.41 -6.94
C ALA A 457 -15.60 -26.35 -6.02
N ALA A 458 -14.41 -25.95 -5.58
CA ALA A 458 -13.60 -26.68 -4.61
C ALA A 458 -13.97 -26.39 -3.14
N GLY A 459 -14.96 -25.53 -2.87
CA GLY A 459 -15.38 -25.15 -1.52
C GLY A 459 -14.34 -24.30 -0.78
N VAL A 460 -13.55 -23.51 -1.52
CA VAL A 460 -12.57 -22.57 -0.98
C VAL A 460 -13.26 -21.22 -0.80
N GLY A 461 -13.66 -20.90 0.43
CA GLY A 461 -14.39 -19.67 0.78
C GLY A 461 -13.53 -18.39 0.84
N LYS A 462 -12.48 -18.29 0.02
CA LYS A 462 -11.56 -17.14 -0.02
C LYS A 462 -11.67 -16.43 -1.36
N GLU A 463 -11.59 -15.11 -1.32
CA GLU A 463 -11.46 -14.29 -2.53
C GLU A 463 -9.98 -14.20 -2.92
N TYR A 464 -9.67 -14.50 -4.18
CA TYR A 464 -8.33 -14.39 -4.75
C TYR A 464 -8.20 -13.18 -5.69
N SER A 465 -6.98 -12.72 -5.92
CA SER A 465 -6.70 -11.60 -6.85
C SER A 465 -5.48 -11.92 -7.70
N MET A 466 -5.15 -10.99 -8.59
CA MET A 466 -3.92 -10.98 -9.42
C MET A 466 -2.61 -11.32 -8.69
N HIS A 467 -2.55 -11.19 -7.37
CA HIS A 467 -1.35 -11.42 -6.55
C HIS A 467 -1.39 -12.70 -5.70
N CYS A 468 -2.46 -13.50 -5.76
CA CYS A 468 -2.67 -14.61 -4.83
C CYS A 468 -1.52 -15.63 -4.85
N PHE A 469 -0.99 -15.98 -6.02
CA PHE A 469 0.10 -16.95 -6.17
C PHE A 469 1.45 -16.41 -5.67
N GLN A 470 1.76 -15.14 -5.96
CA GLN A 470 2.98 -14.48 -5.48
C GLN A 470 3.01 -14.43 -3.95
N SER A 471 1.91 -14.03 -3.31
CA SER A 471 1.83 -13.98 -1.85
C SER A 471 1.81 -15.38 -1.20
N GLY A 472 1.25 -16.36 -1.91
CA GLY A 472 1.15 -17.75 -1.46
C GLY A 472 2.48 -18.49 -1.40
N GLY A 473 3.23 -18.47 -2.50
CA GLY A 473 4.50 -19.17 -2.59
C GLY A 473 5.61 -18.57 -1.72
N VAL A 474 5.56 -17.25 -1.44
CA VAL A 474 6.46 -16.59 -0.48
C VAL A 474 6.32 -17.19 0.92
N ASN A 475 5.10 -17.50 1.37
CA ASN A 475 4.87 -18.05 2.71
C ASN A 475 5.53 -19.42 2.91
N ILE A 476 5.54 -20.28 1.88
CA ILE A 476 6.16 -21.61 1.95
C ILE A 476 7.69 -21.53 1.88
N GLY A 477 8.24 -20.65 1.03
CA GLY A 477 9.68 -20.42 0.94
C GLY A 477 10.28 -19.89 2.25
N SER A 478 9.54 -19.04 2.98
CA SER A 478 9.96 -18.59 4.32
C SER A 478 9.93 -19.69 5.39
N HIS A 479 8.99 -20.65 5.31
CA HIS A 479 8.94 -21.76 6.26
C HIS A 479 10.03 -22.81 6.03
N THR A 480 10.48 -23.01 4.78
CA THR A 480 11.59 -23.93 4.46
C THR A 480 12.97 -23.33 4.74
N ALA A 481 13.14 -22.01 4.62
CA ALA A 481 14.38 -21.32 4.98
C ALA A 481 14.67 -21.32 6.49
N LEU A 482 13.64 -21.43 7.34
CA LEU A 482 13.79 -21.49 8.80
C LEU A 482 14.21 -22.88 9.32
N SER A 483 14.12 -23.92 8.51
CA SER A 483 14.54 -25.29 8.89
C SER A 483 15.98 -25.64 8.51
N ALA A 484 16.69 -24.77 7.79
CA ALA A 484 18.10 -24.95 7.45
C ALA A 484 18.97 -24.00 8.29
N SER A 485 19.38 -24.46 9.47
CA SER A 485 20.40 -23.78 10.26
C SER A 485 21.77 -23.96 9.61
N ASP A 486 22.15 -23.02 8.75
CA ASP A 486 23.55 -22.74 8.43
C ASP A 486 23.72 -21.23 8.15
N GLY A 487 24.01 -20.50 9.22
CA GLY A 487 25.05 -19.47 9.28
C GLY A 487 25.08 -18.27 8.33
N HIS A 488 24.14 -18.05 7.41
CA HIS A 488 24.08 -16.84 6.58
C HIS A 488 22.66 -16.27 6.55
N SER A 489 22.41 -15.25 7.37
CA SER A 489 21.19 -14.44 7.31
C SER A 489 21.02 -13.83 5.91
N ARG A 490 20.17 -14.41 5.07
CA ARG A 490 19.68 -13.78 3.83
C ARG A 490 18.32 -13.15 4.10
N ARG A 491 18.29 -11.81 4.17
CA ARG A 491 17.07 -11.00 4.20
C ARG A 491 16.29 -11.21 2.90
N TYR A 492 15.04 -11.68 2.99
CA TYR A 492 14.11 -11.72 1.85
C TYR A 492 12.95 -10.77 2.11
N GLY A 493 13.04 -9.58 1.52
CA GLY A 493 12.04 -8.54 1.63
C GLY A 493 12.58 -7.19 1.19
N GLY A 494 12.63 -6.96 -0.13
CA GLY A 494 12.87 -5.65 -0.73
C GLY A 494 14.30 -5.13 -0.62
N GLY A 495 15.03 -5.17 -1.74
CA GLY A 495 16.23 -4.36 -1.95
C GLY A 495 17.53 -5.17 -2.05
N VAL A 496 18.11 -5.11 -3.25
CA VAL A 496 19.48 -5.51 -3.62
C VAL A 496 19.77 -7.02 -3.51
N ALA A 497 19.39 -7.76 -4.56
CA ALA A 497 19.97 -9.08 -4.81
C ALA A 497 21.33 -8.90 -5.51
N GLY A 498 22.38 -9.49 -4.92
CA GLY A 498 23.72 -9.57 -5.49
C GLY A 498 23.76 -10.37 -6.79
N ARG A 499 24.95 -10.40 -7.42
CA ARG A 499 25.17 -10.97 -8.75
C ARG A 499 24.74 -12.45 -8.84
N SER A 500 23.80 -12.72 -9.75
CA SER A 500 23.39 -14.04 -10.27
C SER A 500 23.12 -15.09 -9.20
N GLU A 501 21.91 -15.11 -8.68
CA GLU A 501 21.42 -16.23 -7.89
C GLU A 501 20.52 -17.10 -8.76
N ASP A 502 21.02 -18.30 -9.09
CA ASP A 502 20.22 -19.44 -9.56
C ASP A 502 19.29 -19.84 -8.41
N VAL A 503 17.98 -19.76 -8.61
CA VAL A 503 17.01 -20.22 -7.61
C VAL A 503 16.73 -21.69 -7.90
N GLU A 504 17.40 -22.58 -7.18
CA GLU A 504 17.02 -24.00 -7.16
C GLU A 504 15.68 -24.12 -6.41
N THR A 505 14.67 -24.71 -7.05
CA THR A 505 13.44 -25.11 -6.36
C THR A 505 13.73 -26.33 -5.49
N LEU A 506 14.28 -26.10 -4.30
CA LEU A 506 14.43 -27.13 -3.26
C LEU A 506 13.06 -27.41 -2.62
N ILE A 507 12.19 -28.11 -3.34
CA ILE A 507 11.04 -28.82 -2.77
C ILE A 507 11.17 -30.28 -3.21
N ARG A 508 11.63 -31.15 -2.30
CA ARG A 508 11.79 -32.60 -2.50
C ARG A 508 10.88 -33.40 -1.59
#